data_AF-A0A7X6NZ34-F1
#
_entry.id   AF-A0A7X6NZ34-F1
#
_cell.length_a   1.000
_cell.length_b   1.000
_cell.length_c   1.000
_cell.angle_alpha   90.00
_cell.angle_beta   90.00
_cell.angle_gamma   90.00
#
_symmetry.space_group_name_H-M   'P 1'
#
loop_
_entity.id
_entity.type
_entity.pdbx_description
1 polymer ?
#
loop_
_entity_poly.entity_id
_entity_poly.type
_entity_poly.pdbx_seq_one_letter_code
_entity_poly.pdbx_strand_id
1 'polypeptide(L)' 'MDAGEALARRRSCRSYSDQPVEPGLLFSVLDGARRGPSAGNTWALDLVVLNEPEALDA' A
#
# COMPACT_ATOMS: atom_id res chain seq x y z
N MET A 1 -9.34 -5.52 -15.63
CA MET A 1 -10.22 -5.14 -14.51
C MET A 1 -10.19 -3.62 -14.43
N ASP A 2 -11.35 -2.99 -14.43
CA ASP A 2 -11.43 -1.54 -14.18
C ASP A 2 -11.46 -1.26 -12.66
N ALA A 3 -11.35 0.02 -12.29
CA ALA A 3 -11.33 0.41 -10.88
C ALA A 3 -12.63 0.07 -10.14
N GLY A 4 -13.79 0.15 -10.80
CA GLY A 4 -15.09 -0.14 -10.19
C GLY A 4 -15.26 -1.63 -9.88
N GLU A 5 -14.88 -2.49 -10.81
CA GLU A 5 -14.87 -3.94 -10.63
C GLU A 5 -13.91 -4.36 -9.50
N ALA A 6 -12.72 -3.76 -9.44
CA ALA A 6 -11.73 -4.03 -8.39
C ALA A 6 -12.28 -3.67 -6.99
N LEU A 7 -12.93 -2.51 -6.87
CA LEU A 7 -13.53 -2.06 -5.61
C LEU A 7 -14.68 -2.97 -5.17
N ALA A 8 -15.57 -3.34 -6.09
CA ALA A 8 -16.71 -4.20 -5.80
C ALA A 8 -16.29 -5.60 -5.32
N ARG A 9 -15.14 -6.11 -5.78
CA ARG A 9 -14.61 -7.43 -5.43
C ARG A 9 -13.70 -7.42 -4.19
N ARG A 10 -13.33 -6.26 -3.66
CA ARG A 10 -12.35 -6.14 -2.57
C ARG A 10 -12.81 -6.92 -1.33
N ARG A 11 -11.93 -7.77 -0.80
CA ARG A 11 -12.08 -8.42 0.52
C ARG A 11 -10.81 -8.23 1.34
N SER A 12 -10.93 -8.24 2.67
CA SER A 12 -9.76 -8.27 3.54
C SER A 12 -9.08 -9.64 3.47
N CYS A 13 -7.82 -9.67 3.04
CA CYS A 13 -6.98 -10.87 3.08
C CYS A 13 -6.25 -10.96 4.42
N ARG A 14 -6.09 -12.18 4.96
CA ARG A 14 -5.38 -12.45 6.23
C ARG A 14 -4.52 -13.71 6.17
N SER A 15 -4.28 -14.21 4.96
CA SER A 15 -3.40 -15.34 4.67
C SER A 15 -2.59 -14.93 3.45
N TYR A 16 -1.27 -14.96 3.58
CA TYR A 16 -0.31 -14.43 2.61
C TYR A 16 0.75 -15.50 2.30
N SER A 17 1.29 -15.49 1.09
CA SER A 17 2.48 -16.28 0.76
C SER A 17 3.74 -15.67 1.37
N ASP A 18 4.80 -16.45 1.42
CA ASP A 18 6.17 -16.03 1.74
C ASP A 18 6.87 -15.28 0.60
N GLN A 19 6.25 -15.23 -0.60
CA GLN A 19 6.81 -14.50 -1.73
C GLN A 19 6.80 -12.98 -1.48
N PRO A 20 7.96 -12.30 -1.67
CA PRO A 20 8.04 -10.87 -1.51
C PRO A 20 7.28 -10.13 -2.62
N VAL A 21 6.80 -8.93 -2.28
CA VAL A 21 6.25 -8.00 -3.29
C VAL A 21 7.40 -7.45 -4.11
N GLU A 22 7.21 -7.41 -5.43
CA GLU A 22 8.19 -6.80 -6.34
C GLU A 22 8.36 -5.29 -6.02
N PRO A 23 9.59 -4.77 -5.89
CA PRO A 23 9.82 -3.38 -5.47
C PRO A 23 9.14 -2.32 -6.34
N GLY A 24 9.18 -2.45 -7.66
CA GLY A 24 8.52 -1.52 -8.58
C GLY A 24 7.01 -1.46 -8.37
N LEU A 25 6.37 -2.61 -8.18
CA LEU A 25 4.96 -2.70 -7.81
C LEU A 25 4.68 -1.99 -6.48
N LEU A 26 5.50 -2.24 -5.45
CA LEU A 26 5.35 -1.57 -4.15
C LEU A 26 5.42 -0.04 -4.31
N PHE A 27 6.43 0.49 -5.00
CA PHE A 27 6.57 1.93 -5.21
C PHE A 27 5.40 2.51 -6.01
N SER A 28 4.89 1.80 -7.02
CA SER A 28 3.73 2.25 -7.79
C SER A 28 2.47 2.42 -6.93
N VAL A 29 2.28 1.55 -5.93
CA VAL A 29 1.16 1.63 -4.99
C VAL A 29 1.34 2.81 -4.03
N LEU A 30 2.54 3.01 -3.50
CA LEU A 30 2.87 4.14 -2.62
C LEU A 30 2.69 5.48 -3.34
N ASP A 31 3.10 5.57 -4.61
CA ASP A 31 2.87 6.75 -5.45
C ASP A 31 1.37 6.99 -5.70
N GLY A 32 0.58 5.92 -5.78
CA GLY A 32 -0.88 6.01 -5.83
C GLY A 32 -1.48 6.73 -4.62
N ALA A 33 -0.97 6.47 -3.41
CA ALA A 33 -1.43 7.12 -2.19
C ALA A 33 -1.20 8.64 -2.22
N ARG A 34 -0.09 9.08 -2.85
CA ARG A 34 0.26 10.50 -3.02
C ARG A 34 -0.62 11.25 -4.03
N ARG A 35 -1.58 10.59 -4.69
CA ARG A 35 -2.51 11.24 -5.63
C ARG A 35 -3.85 11.61 -4.98
N GLY A 36 -4.05 11.23 -3.71
CA GLY A 36 -5.25 11.58 -2.95
C GLY A 36 -5.31 13.08 -2.62
N PRO A 37 -6.52 13.65 -2.42
CA PRO A 37 -6.65 15.02 -1.95
C PRO A 37 -6.04 15.17 -0.54
N SER A 38 -5.37 16.29 -0.28
CA SER A 38 -4.78 16.62 1.03
C SER A 38 -5.45 17.83 1.65
N ALA A 39 -5.87 17.70 2.92
CA ALA A 39 -6.45 18.80 3.68
C ALA A 39 -5.44 19.95 3.81
N GLY A 40 -5.83 21.14 3.35
CA GLY A 40 -4.97 22.31 3.34
C GLY A 40 -3.70 22.18 2.47
N ASN A 41 -3.64 21.20 1.56
CA ASN A 41 -2.45 20.88 0.75
C ASN A 41 -1.19 20.65 1.60
N THR A 42 -1.36 20.13 2.83
CA THR A 42 -0.26 19.95 3.78
C THR A 42 0.59 18.74 3.49
N TRP A 43 0.04 17.76 2.78
CA TRP A 43 0.70 16.48 2.50
C TRP A 43 1.26 15.81 3.77
N ALA A 44 0.57 15.96 4.90
CA ALA A 44 0.94 15.39 6.19
C ALA A 44 0.75 13.86 6.25
N LEU A 45 1.41 13.15 5.32
CA LEU A 45 1.40 11.70 5.15
C LEU A 45 2.84 11.22 4.97
N ASP A 46 3.32 10.46 5.95
CA ASP A 46 4.55 9.68 5.85
C ASP A 46 4.21 8.20 5.66
N LEU A 47 4.85 7.56 4.68
CA LEU A 47 4.71 6.13 4.41
C LEU A 47 6.06 5.46 4.70
N VAL A 48 6.05 4.51 5.64
CA VAL A 48 7.23 3.74 6.04
C VAL A 48 7.07 2.30 5.60
N VAL A 49 8.08 1.75 4.93
CA VAL A 49 8.13 0.34 4.55
C VAL A 49 8.96 -0.41 5.58
N LEU A 50 8.37 -1.43 6.20
CA LEU A 50 9.07 -2.35 7.10
C LEU A 50 9.54 -3.56 6.29
N ASN A 51 10.84 -3.66 6.07
CA ASN A 51 11.47 -4.71 5.26
C ASN A 51 12.45 -5.59 6.06
N GLU A 52 12.72 -5.23 7.33
CA GLU A 52 13.57 -5.99 8.22
C GLU A 52 12.72 -6.85 9.18
N PRO A 53 13.03 -8.14 9.36
CA PRO A 53 12.28 -9.03 10.26
C PRO A 53 12.14 -8.50 11.68
N GLU A 54 13.18 -7.85 12.21
CA GLU A 54 13.20 -7.29 13.56
C GLU A 54 12.17 -6.17 13.76
N ALA A 55 11.74 -5.52 12.68
CA ALA A 55 10.70 -4.50 12.73
C ALA A 55 9.27 -5.09 12.85
N LEU A 56 9.11 -6.40 12.67
CA LEU A 56 7.81 -7.09 12.70
C LEU A 56 7.46 -7.70 14.07
N ASP A 57 8.43 -7.77 14.99
CA ASP A 57 8.30 -8.44 16.29
C ASP A 57 7.93 -7.48 17.47
N ALA A 58 7.64 -6.20 17.17
CA ALA A 58 7.29 -5.15 18.15
C ALA A 58 5.78 -5.03 18.41
#